data_AF-A0A1Q5KRS7-F1
#
_entry.id   AF-A0A1Q5KRS7-F1
#
_cell.length_a   1.000
_cell.length_b   1.000
_cell.length_c   1.000
_cell.angle_alpha   90.00
_cell.angle_beta   90.00
_cell.angle_gamma   90.00
#
_symmetry.space_group_name_H-M   'P 1'
#
loop_
_entity.id
_entity.type
_entity.pdbx_description
1 polymer ?
#
loop_
_entity_poly.entity_id
_entity_poly.type
_entity_poly.pdbx_seq_one_letter_code
_entity_poly.pdbx_strand_id
1 'polypeptide(L)'
;MDEEPLEQWAERRARRRPVRGERRLAPLGDRAEQGAHVDPDAPRAIQEWDGHQWTPAGVAENLSAATGEIGPDAHARAERVALPESRKLPPRPEPWRPTEVFRRPGTPPS
;
A
#
# COMPACT_ATOMS: atom_id res chain seq x y z
N MET A 1 -24.43 -17.86 2.36
CA MET A 1 -23.62 -17.71 1.13
C MET A 1 -24.42 -16.76 0.27
N ASP A 2 -24.27 -15.46 0.54
CA ASP A 2 -24.91 -14.43 -0.27
C ASP A 2 -23.89 -14.07 -1.35
N GLU A 3 -24.03 -14.69 -2.52
CA GLU A 3 -23.24 -14.32 -3.69
C GLU A 3 -23.61 -12.89 -4.08
N GLU A 4 -22.63 -12.01 -4.05
CA GLU A 4 -22.80 -10.64 -4.52
C GLU A 4 -23.14 -10.65 -6.03
N PRO A 5 -24.20 -9.96 -6.46
CA PRO A 5 -24.50 -9.80 -7.87
C PRO A 5 -23.33 -9.16 -8.64
N LEU A 6 -23.01 -9.70 -9.81
CA LEU A 6 -21.88 -9.28 -10.64
C LEU A 6 -21.86 -7.77 -10.92
N GLU A 7 -23.03 -7.16 -11.12
CA GLU A 7 -23.18 -5.72 -11.36
C GLU A 7 -22.68 -4.89 -10.16
N GLN A 8 -23.07 -5.27 -8.94
CA GLN A 8 -22.62 -4.60 -7.71
C GLN A 8 -21.11 -4.78 -7.49
N TRP A 9 -20.61 -5.99 -7.75
CA TRP A 9 -19.17 -6.28 -7.71
C TRP A 9 -18.39 -5.41 -8.71
N ALA A 10 -18.88 -5.29 -9.95
CA ALA A 10 -18.26 -4.54 -11.02
C ALA A 10 -18.26 -3.04 -10.74
N GLU A 11 -19.39 -2.51 -10.26
CA GLU A 11 -19.52 -1.09 -9.89
C GLU A 11 -18.56 -0.72 -8.76
N ARG A 12 -18.45 -1.57 -7.74
CA ARG A 12 -17.46 -1.38 -6.66
C ARG A 12 -16.03 -1.36 -7.18
N ARG A 13 -15.69 -2.20 -8.17
CA ARG A 13 -14.35 -2.22 -8.80
C ARG A 13 -14.14 -1.00 -9.68
N ALA A 14 -15.15 -0.53 -10.39
CA ALA A 14 -15.09 0.66 -11.23
C ALA A 14 -14.78 1.91 -10.40
N ARG A 15 -15.39 2.06 -9.20
CA ARG A 15 -15.11 3.16 -8.26
C ARG A 15 -13.64 3.25 -7.82
N ARG A 16 -12.89 2.14 -7.87
CA ARG A 16 -11.47 2.07 -7.48
C ARG A 16 -10.50 2.35 -8.64
N ARG A 17 -10.99 2.59 -9.87
CA ARG A 17 -10.13 2.84 -11.04
C ARG A 17 -9.41 4.18 -10.91
N PRO A 18 -8.15 4.30 -11.33
CA PRO A 18 -7.42 5.57 -11.30
C PRO A 18 -8.09 6.63 -12.17
N VAL A 19 -7.95 7.90 -11.79
CA VAL A 19 -8.38 9.04 -12.61
C VAL A 19 -7.25 9.45 -13.54
N ARG A 20 -7.55 9.94 -14.75
CA ARG A 20 -6.52 10.47 -15.65
C ARG A 20 -5.75 11.62 -14.97
N GLY A 21 -4.43 11.57 -15.05
CA GLY A 21 -3.53 12.50 -14.37
C GLY A 21 -3.17 12.10 -12.94
N GLU A 22 -3.80 11.05 -12.39
CA GLU A 22 -3.46 10.56 -11.06
C GLU A 22 -2.05 10.00 -11.02
N ARG A 23 -1.31 10.28 -9.95
CA ARG A 23 0.08 9.82 -9.77
C ARG A 23 0.23 8.68 -8.76
N ARG A 24 1.24 7.85 -8.95
CA ARG A 24 1.64 6.80 -8.00
C ARG A 24 3.15 6.62 -7.94
N LEU A 25 3.60 6.06 -6.82
CA LEU A 25 4.97 5.56 -6.67
C LEU A 25 5.07 4.14 -7.21
N ALA A 26 6.20 3.83 -7.82
CA ALA A 26 6.69 2.47 -7.94
C ALA A 26 8.15 2.37 -7.47
N PRO A 27 8.55 1.23 -6.88
CA PRO A 27 9.96 0.97 -6.63
C PRO A 27 10.74 0.99 -7.94
N LEU A 28 11.97 1.52 -7.90
CA LEU A 28 12.88 1.56 -9.03
C LEU A 28 14.07 0.62 -8.74
N GLY A 29 14.42 -0.27 -9.68
CA GLY A 29 15.55 -1.20 -9.56
C GLY A 29 15.17 -2.69 -9.66
N ASP A 30 16.13 -3.59 -9.46
CA ASP A 30 16.00 -5.07 -9.59
C ASP A 30 14.99 -5.72 -8.63
N ARG A 31 14.42 -4.92 -7.73
CA ARG A 31 13.48 -5.31 -6.68
C ARG A 31 12.14 -4.59 -6.83
N ALA A 32 11.72 -4.37 -8.08
CA ALA A 32 10.43 -3.75 -8.40
C ALA A 32 9.20 -4.47 -7.80
N GLU A 33 9.34 -5.75 -7.48
CA GLU A 33 8.33 -6.58 -6.80
C GLU A 33 8.16 -6.22 -5.30
N GLN A 34 9.08 -5.46 -4.72
CA GLN A 34 9.04 -5.12 -3.30
C GLN A 34 8.01 -4.04 -3.00
N GLY A 35 7.46 -4.07 -1.78
CA GLY A 35 6.55 -3.02 -1.34
C GLY A 35 7.23 -1.66 -1.36
N ALA A 36 6.47 -0.59 -1.66
CA ALA A 36 7.01 0.77 -1.76
C ALA A 36 7.71 1.29 -0.48
N HIS A 37 7.41 0.68 0.68
CA HIS A 37 8.03 0.98 1.97
C HIS A 37 9.42 0.34 2.17
N VAL A 38 9.82 -0.59 1.31
CA VAL A 38 11.11 -1.27 1.42
C VAL A 38 12.19 -0.35 0.87
N ASP A 39 13.30 -0.21 1.61
CA ASP A 39 14.44 0.65 1.25
C ASP A 39 14.02 2.11 0.97
N PRO A 40 13.61 2.87 2.01
CA PRO A 40 13.01 4.20 1.85
C PRO A 40 13.97 5.24 1.24
N ASP A 41 15.28 5.03 1.36
CA ASP A 41 16.30 5.93 0.83
C ASP A 41 16.61 5.70 -0.65
N ALA A 42 16.19 4.57 -1.22
CA ALA A 42 16.36 4.30 -2.64
C ALA A 42 15.43 5.16 -3.53
N PRO A 43 15.85 5.50 -4.76
CA PRO A 43 15.03 6.24 -5.71
C PRO A 43 13.66 5.60 -5.99
N ARG A 44 12.68 6.43 -6.33
CA ARG A 44 11.29 6.02 -6.63
C ARG A 44 10.87 6.53 -7.98
N ALA A 45 10.26 5.66 -8.79
CA ALA A 45 9.60 6.07 -10.02
C ALA A 45 8.26 6.74 -9.67
N ILE A 46 7.99 7.89 -10.27
CA ILE A 46 6.67 8.50 -10.30
C ILE A 46 6.03 8.12 -11.63
N GLN A 47 4.84 7.54 -11.56
CA GLN A 47 4.03 7.23 -12.72
C GLN A 47 2.73 8.02 -12.68
N GLU A 48 2.23 8.39 -13.85
CA GLU A 48 0.94 9.05 -14.04
C GLU A 48 -0.02 8.13 -14.81
N TRP A 49 -1.30 8.17 -14.50
CA TRP A 49 -2.32 7.42 -15.22
C TRP A 49 -2.78 8.20 -16.45
N ASP A 50 -2.54 7.67 -17.65
CA ASP A 50 -2.91 8.35 -18.90
C ASP A 50 -4.41 8.17 -19.28
N GLY A 51 -5.13 7.31 -18.56
CA GLY A 51 -6.49 6.87 -18.86
C GLY A 51 -6.60 5.36 -19.14
N HIS A 52 -5.49 4.72 -19.51
CA HIS A 52 -5.40 3.32 -19.91
C HIS A 52 -4.30 2.55 -19.17
N GLN A 53 -3.16 3.19 -18.92
CA GLN A 53 -2.01 2.59 -18.25
C GLN A 53 -1.25 3.62 -17.39
N TRP A 54 -0.38 3.10 -16.54
CA TRP A 54 0.57 3.91 -15.78
C TRP A 54 1.80 4.17 -16.63
N THR A 55 2.06 5.43 -16.93
CA THR A 55 3.22 5.87 -17.72
C THR A 55 4.26 6.54 -16.83
N PRO A 56 5.56 6.42 -17.13
CA PRO A 56 6.60 7.13 -16.39
C PRO A 56 6.41 8.64 -16.49
N ALA A 57 6.38 9.32 -15.33
CA ALA A 57 6.26 10.77 -15.23
C ALA A 57 7.51 11.44 -14.62
N GLY A 58 8.30 10.69 -13.85
CA GLY A 58 9.54 11.18 -13.26
C GLY A 58 10.20 10.16 -12.32
N VAL A 59 11.27 10.60 -11.67
CA VAL A 59 11.99 9.85 -10.63
C VAL A 59 12.28 10.79 -9.47
N ALA A 60 11.97 10.36 -8.26
CA ALA A 60 12.34 11.04 -7.02
C ALA A 60 13.52 10.32 -6.36
N GLU A 61 14.35 11.07 -5.64
CA GLU A 61 15.59 10.55 -5.05
C GLU A 61 15.35 9.55 -3.92
N ASN A 62 14.23 9.66 -3.21
CA ASN A 62 13.85 8.78 -2.10
C ASN A 62 12.33 8.77 -1.89
N LEU A 63 11.84 7.90 -0.99
CA LEU A 63 10.42 7.76 -0.66
C LEU A 63 9.80 9.05 -0.11
N SER A 64 10.55 9.84 0.68
CA SER A 64 10.04 11.08 1.28
C SER A 64 9.76 12.14 0.23
N ALA A 65 10.72 12.39 -0.68
CA ALA A 65 10.56 13.31 -1.80
C ALA A 65 9.36 12.89 -2.67
N ALA A 66 9.30 11.60 -3.03
CA ALA A 66 8.23 11.08 -3.86
C ALA A 66 6.83 11.21 -3.20
N THR A 67 6.75 10.99 -1.89
CA THR A 67 5.50 11.14 -1.12
C THR A 67 5.06 12.60 -1.07
N GLY A 68 5.99 13.55 -0.97
CA GLY A 68 5.70 14.98 -1.05
C GLY A 68 5.11 15.39 -2.41
N GLU A 69 5.60 14.80 -3.49
CA GLU A 69 5.14 15.09 -4.85
C GLU A 69 3.74 14.54 -5.17
N ILE A 70 3.41 13.35 -4.67
CA ILE A 70 2.14 12.67 -5.02
C ILE A 70 1.11 12.60 -3.87
N GLY A 71 1.38 13.26 -2.74
CA GLY A 71 0.56 13.18 -1.53
C GLY A 71 -0.94 13.41 -1.76
N PRO A 72 -1.35 14.43 -2.53
CA PRO A 72 -2.76 14.66 -2.87
C PRO A 72 -3.40 13.49 -3.62
N ASP A 73 -2.72 12.92 -4.60
CA ASP A 73 -3.19 11.76 -5.39
C ASP A 73 -3.31 10.49 -4.53
N ALA A 74 -2.33 10.27 -3.66
CA ALA A 74 -2.33 9.14 -2.72
C ALA A 74 -3.53 9.22 -1.77
N HIS A 75 -3.82 10.41 -1.24
CA HIS A 75 -4.98 10.65 -0.39
C HIS A 75 -6.30 10.44 -1.15
N ALA A 76 -6.45 11.06 -2.32
CA ALA A 76 -7.65 10.90 -3.16
C ALA A 76 -7.90 9.44 -3.58
N ARG A 77 -6.84 8.64 -3.78
CA ARG A 77 -6.96 7.20 -3.99
C ARG A 77 -7.45 6.47 -2.74
N ALA A 78 -6.90 6.79 -1.58
CA ALA A 78 -7.29 6.16 -0.32
C ALA A 78 -8.79 6.39 -0.02
N GLU A 79 -9.29 7.61 -0.21
CA GLU A 79 -10.70 7.97 0.03
C GLU A 79 -11.69 7.18 -0.85
N ARG A 80 -11.30 6.75 -2.05
CA ARG A 80 -12.16 5.94 -2.94
C ARG A 80 -12.31 4.48 -2.49
N VAL A 81 -11.39 4.02 -1.64
CA VAL A 81 -11.43 2.67 -1.08
C VAL A 81 -11.94 2.79 0.34
N ALA A 82 -13.24 2.55 0.53
CA ALA A 82 -13.81 2.43 1.87
C ALA A 82 -12.94 1.47 2.69
N LEU A 83 -12.42 1.97 3.81
CA LEU A 83 -11.66 1.14 4.73
C LEU A 83 -12.56 0.00 5.18
N PRO A 84 -12.02 -1.23 5.29
CA PRO A 84 -12.77 -2.29 5.93
C PRO A 84 -13.16 -1.80 7.33
N GLU A 85 -14.36 -2.17 7.78
CA GLU A 85 -14.71 -1.95 9.19
C GLU A 85 -13.65 -2.65 10.02
N SER A 86 -12.79 -1.86 10.66
CA SER A 86 -11.74 -2.40 11.51
C SER A 86 -12.45 -3.08 12.66
N ARG A 87 -12.43 -4.41 12.65
CA ARG A 87 -12.92 -5.18 13.79
C ARG A 87 -12.12 -4.68 14.99
N LYS A 88 -12.81 -4.23 16.05
CA LYS A 88 -12.15 -3.77 17.26
C LYS A 88 -11.09 -4.81 17.65
N LEU A 89 -9.85 -4.35 17.86
CA LEU A 89 -8.82 -5.21 18.41
C LEU A 89 -9.39 -5.91 19.65
N PRO A 90 -9.10 -7.21 19.85
CA PRO A 90 -9.52 -7.87 21.07
C PRO A 90 -9.05 -7.04 22.28
N PRO A 91 -9.85 -6.98 23.36
CA PRO A 91 -9.43 -6.27 24.56
C PRO A 91 -8.07 -6.80 25.02
N ARG A 92 -7.22 -5.89 25.53
CA ARG A 92 -5.89 -6.26 26.02
C ARG A 92 -6.02 -7.39 27.04
N PRO A 93 -5.30 -8.51 26.90
CA PRO A 93 -5.37 -9.58 27.89
C PRO A 93 -4.86 -9.07 29.25
N GLU A 94 -5.62 -9.36 30.31
CA GLU A 94 -5.22 -9.13 31.71
C GLU A 94 -4.98 -10.47 32.42
N PRO A 95 -3.83 -10.65 33.08
CA PRO A 95 -2.70 -9.73 33.17
C PRO A 95 -1.91 -9.62 31.86
N TRP A 96 -1.30 -8.45 31.63
CA TRP A 96 -0.41 -8.22 30.50
C TRP A 96 0.75 -9.22 30.52
N ARG A 97 0.84 -10.08 29.49
CA ARG A 97 2.00 -10.93 29.23
C ARG A 97 2.88 -10.17 28.22
N PRO A 98 4.08 -9.71 28.59
CA PRO A 98 5.05 -9.24 27.60
C PRO A 98 5.20 -10.32 26.53
N THR A 99 5.16 -9.91 25.26
CA THR A 99 5.29 -10.77 24.08
C THR A 99 6.38 -11.80 24.32
N GLU A 100 5.98 -13.06 24.46
CA GLU A 100 6.93 -14.17 24.54
C GLU A 100 7.76 -14.07 23.26
N VAL A 101 9.05 -13.76 23.42
CA VAL A 101 9.92 -13.56 22.27
C VAL A 101 9.99 -14.90 21.57
N PHE A 102 9.33 -15.01 20.42
CA PHE A 102 9.36 -16.22 19.62
C PHE A 102 10.81 -16.48 19.21
N ARG A 103 11.48 -17.39 19.91
CA ARG A 103 12.81 -17.86 19.56
C ARG A 103 12.62 -19.01 18.57
N ARG A 104 13.21 -18.89 17.39
CA ARG A 104 13.39 -20.02 16.47
C ARG A 104 14.21 -21.09 17.20
N PRO A 105 13.73 -22.32 17.37
CA PRO A 105 14.53 -23.37 17.99
C PRO A 105 15.72 -23.70 17.09
N GLY A 106 16.96 -23.58 17.61
CA GLY A 106 18.16 -24.07 16.94
C GLY A 106 19.42 -23.20 16.93
N THR A 107 19.44 -22.00 17.54
CA THR A 107 20.70 -21.22 17.62
C THR A 107 21.36 -21.41 19.00
N PRO A 108 22.46 -22.17 19.12
CA PRO A 108 23.21 -22.24 20.38
C PRO A 108 23.91 -20.90 20.67
N PRO A 109 24.03 -20.49 21.94
CA PRO A 109 24.80 -19.30 22.32
C PRO A 109 26.31 -19.54 22.14
N SER A 110 27.03 -18.48 21.73
CA SER A 110 28.50 -18.37 21.79
C SER A 110 29.03 -18.41 23.21
#